data_AF-A0ABC8JQC0-F1
#
_entry.id   AF-A0ABC8JQC0-F1
#
_cell.length_a   1.000
_cell.length_b   1.000
_cell.length_c   1.000
_cell.angle_alpha   90.00
_cell.angle_beta   90.00
_cell.angle_gamma   90.00
#
_symmetry.space_group_name_H-M   'P 1'
#
loop_
_entity.id
_entity.type
_entity.pdbx_description
1 polymer ?
#
loop_
_entity_poly.entity_id
_entity_poly.type
_entity_poly.pdbx_seq_one_letter_code
_entity_poly.pdbx_strand_id
1 'polypeptide(L)'
;MGLGHLKAGSLVHHRVGEADEPAIYRIKDDLEFSVEILEWSGKSWEPYVADDVQVQFYMMSPYVLKTLSTDNKEGLFHTSFKVPDVYGVFQFKVEYEKLGYTTLSLSKQIPVRPYRHNEYERFIPTAYPYYGACFTTMAGFFVFSFVYLYHK
;
A
#
# COMPACT_ATOMS: atom_id res chain seq x y z
N MET A 1 9.41 37.54 1.87
CA MET A 1 10.24 36.63 2.68
C MET A 1 9.27 35.99 3.66
N GLY A 2 8.90 34.73 3.42
CA GLY A 2 7.98 33.99 4.31
C GLY A 2 8.58 33.86 5.70
N LEU A 3 7.74 33.82 6.73
CA LEU A 3 8.18 33.78 8.14
C LEU A 3 8.66 32.38 8.55
N GLY A 4 8.75 31.42 7.63
CA GLY A 4 9.21 30.06 7.90
C GLY A 4 8.23 29.19 8.70
N HIS A 5 6.97 29.62 8.83
CA HIS A 5 5.96 28.83 9.52
C HIS A 5 5.27 27.89 8.56
N LEU A 6 5.48 26.59 8.77
CA LEU A 6 4.83 25.53 8.00
C LEU A 6 3.64 24.97 8.77
N LYS A 7 2.60 24.60 8.03
CA LYS A 7 1.44 23.87 8.54
C LYS A 7 1.14 22.73 7.59
N ALA A 8 0.98 21.54 8.15
CA ALA A 8 0.45 20.41 7.42
C ALA A 8 -1.08 20.36 7.53
N GLY A 9 -1.73 20.09 6.40
CA GLY A 9 -3.15 19.78 6.31
C GLY A 9 -3.43 18.30 6.54
N SER A 10 -4.55 17.83 6.02
CA SER A 10 -4.96 16.44 6.15
C SER A 10 -4.07 15.51 5.31
N LEU A 11 -3.61 14.44 5.94
CA LEU A 11 -2.92 13.33 5.29
C LEU A 11 -3.98 12.36 4.76
N VAL A 12 -3.92 12.07 3.47
CA VAL A 12 -4.86 11.20 2.75
C VAL A 12 -4.11 10.00 2.16
N HIS A 13 -4.70 8.81 2.26
CA HIS A 13 -4.17 7.62 1.59
C HIS A 13 -5.29 6.67 1.14
N HIS A 14 -5.14 6.05 -0.01
CA HIS A 14 -6.08 5.04 -0.49
C HIS A 14 -5.39 4.05 -1.43
N ARG A 15 -6.07 2.95 -1.75
CA ARG A 15 -5.61 2.08 -2.84
C ARG A 15 -5.75 2.82 -4.16
N VAL A 16 -4.89 2.50 -5.13
CA VAL A 16 -5.01 3.03 -6.50
C VAL A 16 -6.40 2.66 -7.05
N GLY A 17 -7.13 3.66 -7.54
CA GLY A 17 -8.49 3.48 -8.08
C GLY A 17 -9.62 3.46 -7.04
N GLU A 18 -9.31 3.56 -5.75
CA GLU A 18 -10.29 3.79 -4.68
C GLU A 18 -10.23 5.27 -4.23
N ALA A 19 -11.30 5.81 -3.66
CA ALA A 19 -11.33 7.17 -3.12
C ALA A 19 -11.30 7.21 -1.59
N ASP A 20 -11.84 6.17 -0.95
CA ASP A 20 -11.95 6.07 0.50
C ASP A 20 -10.67 5.52 1.12
N GLU A 21 -10.34 6.01 2.31
CA GLU A 21 -9.19 5.49 3.05
C GLU A 21 -9.49 4.08 3.60
N PRO A 22 -8.69 3.06 3.25
CA PRO A 22 -8.90 1.73 3.78
C PRO A 22 -8.45 1.67 5.23
N ALA A 23 -9.18 0.91 6.05
CA ALA A 23 -8.76 0.59 7.42
C ALA A 23 -7.55 -0.37 7.47
N ILE A 24 -7.25 -1.06 6.35
CA ILE A 24 -6.18 -2.06 6.25
C ILE A 24 -5.71 -2.23 4.81
N TYR A 25 -4.40 -2.31 4.62
CA TYR A 25 -3.80 -2.74 3.35
C TYR A 25 -3.48 -4.22 3.36
N ARG A 26 -3.36 -4.82 2.19
CA ARG A 26 -2.72 -6.12 2.02
C ARG A 26 -1.31 -5.92 1.45
N ILE A 27 -0.40 -6.86 1.74
CA ILE A 27 0.89 -6.92 1.08
C ILE A 27 0.73 -6.80 -0.44
N LYS A 28 1.63 -6.07 -1.10
CA LYS A 28 1.65 -5.84 -2.56
C LYS A 28 0.48 -5.03 -3.12
N ASP A 29 -0.43 -4.51 -2.31
CA ASP A 29 -1.41 -3.52 -2.76
C ASP A 29 -0.68 -2.28 -3.32
N ASP A 30 -1.20 -1.70 -4.40
CA ASP A 30 -0.77 -0.40 -4.89
C ASP A 30 -1.56 0.68 -4.18
N LEU A 31 -0.86 1.67 -3.62
CA LEU A 31 -1.48 2.77 -2.88
C LEU A 31 -0.99 4.13 -3.36
N GLU A 32 -1.84 5.12 -3.12
CA GLU A 32 -1.58 6.54 -3.29
C GLU A 32 -1.59 7.23 -1.93
N PHE A 33 -0.66 8.15 -1.76
CA PHE A 33 -0.47 8.95 -0.55
C PHE A 33 -0.39 10.41 -0.93
N SER A 34 -1.05 11.27 -0.18
CA SER A 34 -0.91 12.71 -0.30
C SER A 34 -1.00 13.45 1.04
N VAL A 35 -0.37 14.62 1.08
CA VAL A 35 -0.41 15.52 2.22
C VAL A 35 -0.33 16.96 1.72
N GLU A 36 -1.19 17.81 2.26
CA GLU A 36 -1.13 19.25 2.00
C GLU A 36 -0.12 19.91 2.96
N ILE A 37 0.74 20.79 2.44
CA ILE A 37 1.65 21.60 3.24
C ILE A 37 1.53 23.05 2.79
N LEU A 38 1.33 23.94 3.76
CA LEU A 38 1.16 25.37 3.58
C LEU A 38 2.22 26.15 4.35
N GLU A 39 2.62 27.30 3.82
CA GLU A 39 3.50 28.26 4.47
C GLU A 39 2.75 29.56 4.80
N TRP A 40 3.04 30.14 5.96
CA TRP A 40 2.50 31.46 6.33
C TRP A 40 3.28 32.60 5.67
N SER A 41 2.62 33.36 4.81
CA SER A 41 3.22 34.53 4.14
C SER A 41 3.29 35.80 5.01
N GLY A 42 2.76 35.73 6.24
CA GLY A 42 2.54 36.89 7.10
C GLY A 42 1.11 37.43 7.06
N LYS A 43 0.34 37.05 6.02
CA LYS A 43 -1.07 37.48 5.83
C LYS A 43 -2.02 36.32 5.65
N SER A 44 -1.59 35.27 4.95
CA SER A 44 -2.39 34.11 4.60
C SER A 44 -1.54 32.84 4.58
N TRP A 45 -2.21 31.70 4.68
CA TRP A 45 -1.61 30.40 4.40
C TRP A 45 -1.59 30.20 2.89
N GLU A 46 -0.40 29.98 2.33
CA GLU A 46 -0.17 29.81 0.91
C GLU A 46 0.46 28.43 0.64
N PRO A 47 0.25 27.82 -0.54
CA PRO A 47 0.90 26.58 -0.94
C PRO A 47 2.41 26.57 -0.69
N TYR A 48 2.90 25.57 0.05
CA TYR A 48 4.35 25.38 0.21
C TYR A 48 4.93 24.72 -1.04
N VAL A 49 6.05 25.26 -1.52
CA VAL A 49 6.76 24.77 -2.71
C VAL A 49 8.12 24.25 -2.30
N ALA A 50 8.31 22.94 -2.45
CA ALA A 50 9.55 22.25 -2.14
C ALA A 50 9.68 20.97 -2.98
N ASP A 51 10.89 20.48 -3.15
CA ASP A 51 11.24 19.27 -3.90
C ASP A 51 11.91 18.18 -3.02
N ASP A 52 12.02 18.44 -1.71
CA ASP A 52 12.76 17.63 -0.75
C ASP A 52 11.88 16.99 0.35
N VAL A 53 10.56 17.14 0.27
CA VAL A 53 9.62 16.50 1.22
C VAL A 53 9.56 15.00 0.96
N GLN A 54 9.70 14.19 2.00
CA GLN A 54 9.69 12.73 1.90
C GLN A 54 8.62 12.08 2.77
N VAL A 55 8.06 10.98 2.27
CA VAL A 55 7.24 10.07 3.06
C VAL A 55 8.00 8.77 3.32
N GLN A 56 7.87 8.27 4.54
CA GLN A 56 8.33 6.96 4.97
C GLN A 56 7.13 6.06 5.21
N PHE A 57 7.18 4.84 4.67
CA PHE A 57 6.32 3.75 5.11
C PHE A 57 7.11 2.92 6.12
N TYR A 58 6.86 3.20 7.39
CA TYR A 58 7.74 2.87 8.51
C TYR A 58 7.11 1.82 9.43
N MET A 59 7.93 0.90 9.97
CA MET A 59 7.53 -0.01 11.05
C MET A 59 8.59 -0.04 12.16
N MET A 60 9.69 -0.77 11.95
CA MET A 60 10.90 -0.72 12.78
C MET A 60 12.04 0.05 12.08
N SER A 61 11.94 0.16 10.76
CA SER A 61 12.79 0.89 9.84
C SER A 61 11.92 1.34 8.64
N PRO A 62 12.35 2.32 7.84
CA PRO A 62 11.63 2.69 6.63
C PRO A 62 11.76 1.59 5.58
N TYR A 63 10.64 0.93 5.26
CA TYR A 63 10.59 -0.06 4.17
C TYR A 63 10.43 0.61 2.81
N VAL A 64 9.79 1.77 2.79
CA VAL A 64 9.70 2.66 1.63
C VAL A 64 10.09 4.05 2.10
N LEU A 65 10.97 4.71 1.36
CA LEU A 65 11.29 6.12 1.48
C LEU A 65 11.14 6.73 0.09
N LYS A 66 10.23 7.69 -0.06
CA LYS A 66 9.99 8.37 -1.34
C LYS A 66 9.90 9.88 -1.16
N THR A 67 10.56 10.59 -2.06
CA THR A 67 10.34 12.03 -2.24
C THR A 67 8.98 12.25 -2.90
N LEU A 68 8.21 13.18 -2.34
CA LEU A 68 6.88 13.53 -2.81
C LEU A 68 6.96 14.47 -4.01
N SER A 69 6.10 14.26 -4.99
CA SER A 69 5.90 15.17 -6.11
C SER A 69 4.86 16.22 -5.77
N THR A 70 4.94 17.40 -6.36
CA THR A 70 3.98 18.51 -6.17
C THR A 70 3.79 19.26 -7.47
N ASP A 71 2.56 19.71 -7.74
CA ASP A 71 2.23 20.52 -8.92
C ASP A 71 2.42 22.03 -8.67
N ASN A 72 3.06 22.41 -7.55
CA ASN A 72 3.42 23.76 -7.12
C ASN A 72 2.27 24.79 -6.99
N LYS A 73 1.03 24.41 -7.31
CA LYS A 73 -0.13 25.31 -7.32
C LYS A 73 -1.03 25.17 -6.09
N GLU A 74 -1.05 23.99 -5.49
CA GLU A 74 -1.99 23.65 -4.41
C GLU A 74 -1.29 23.29 -3.09
N GLY A 75 0.04 23.13 -3.07
CA GLY A 75 0.76 22.68 -1.88
C GLY A 75 0.46 21.21 -1.54
N LEU A 76 -0.12 20.48 -2.49
CA LEU A 76 -0.44 19.07 -2.39
C LEU A 76 0.76 18.23 -2.83
N PHE A 77 1.38 17.58 -1.85
CA PHE A 77 2.46 16.64 -2.05
C PHE A 77 1.91 15.24 -2.18
N HIS A 78 2.34 14.49 -3.18
CA HIS A 78 1.78 13.16 -3.45
C HIS A 78 2.83 12.16 -3.97
N THR A 79 2.55 10.88 -3.79
CA THR A 79 3.29 9.77 -4.40
C THR A 79 2.41 8.52 -4.46
N SER A 80 2.77 7.59 -5.33
CA SER A 80 2.27 6.22 -5.29
C SER A 80 3.39 5.22 -5.03
N PHE A 81 3.08 4.12 -4.36
CA PHE A 81 4.01 3.00 -4.19
C PHE A 81 3.27 1.70 -3.86
N LYS A 82 3.99 0.58 -3.99
CA LYS A 82 3.50 -0.74 -3.65
C LYS A 82 3.82 -1.07 -2.19
N VAL A 83 2.83 -1.59 -1.45
CA VAL A 83 3.02 -2.07 -0.07
C VAL A 83 4.06 -3.19 -0.04
N PRO A 84 5.06 -3.14 0.86
CA PRO A 84 6.08 -4.18 0.98
C PRO A 84 5.52 -5.59 1.20
N ASP A 85 6.31 -6.61 0.86
CA ASP A 85 5.99 -8.02 1.12
C ASP A 85 6.26 -8.42 2.59
N VAL A 86 5.87 -7.55 3.52
CA VAL A 86 6.01 -7.73 4.97
C VAL A 86 4.72 -7.23 5.62
N TYR A 87 4.08 -8.08 6.42
CA TYR A 87 2.88 -7.74 7.17
C TYR A 87 3.21 -7.23 8.57
N GLY A 88 2.30 -6.46 9.15
CA GLY A 88 2.52 -5.83 10.45
C GLY A 88 1.75 -4.53 10.58
N VAL A 89 2.19 -3.69 11.51
CA VAL A 89 1.61 -2.37 11.75
C VAL A 89 2.58 -1.32 11.25
N PHE A 90 2.24 -0.68 10.14
CA PHE A 90 3.04 0.37 9.53
C PHE A 90 2.54 1.75 9.94
N GLN A 91 3.33 2.76 9.63
CA GLN A 91 2.98 4.17 9.74
C GLN A 91 3.38 4.89 8.45
N PHE A 92 2.49 5.70 7.90
CA PHE A 92 2.90 6.78 7.00
C PHE A 92 3.51 7.86 7.87
N LYS A 93 4.79 8.17 7.65
CA LYS A 93 5.55 9.12 8.45
C LYS A 93 6.16 10.19 7.55
N VAL A 94 5.86 11.45 7.85
CA VAL A 94 6.47 12.62 7.19
C VAL A 94 7.14 13.43 8.27
N GLU A 95 8.46 13.45 8.24
CA GLU A 95 9.31 14.25 9.12
C GLU A 95 10.07 15.25 8.25
N TYR A 96 9.79 16.54 8.46
CA TYR A 96 10.42 17.61 7.71
C TYR A 96 11.07 18.59 8.67
N GLU A 97 12.40 18.52 8.73
CA GLU A 97 13.23 19.41 9.55
C GLU A 97 14.18 20.17 8.63
N LYS A 98 13.94 21.47 8.46
CA LYS A 98 14.72 22.33 7.58
C LYS A 98 15.06 23.63 8.28
N LEU A 99 16.33 24.03 8.19
CA LEU A 99 16.80 25.26 8.82
C LEU A 99 16.00 26.46 8.30
N GLY A 100 15.51 27.29 9.23
CA GLY A 100 14.68 28.46 8.89
C GLY A 100 13.20 28.15 8.72
N TYR A 101 12.77 26.89 8.89
CA TYR A 101 11.36 26.49 8.87
C TYR A 101 10.93 25.82 10.17
N THR A 102 9.63 25.84 10.43
CA THR A 102 8.99 25.07 11.51
C THR A 102 9.05 23.58 11.17
N THR A 103 9.34 22.75 12.16
CA THR A 103 9.42 21.31 11.99
C THR A 103 8.02 20.72 11.79
N LEU A 104 7.88 19.80 10.83
CA LEU A 104 6.66 19.02 10.64
C LEU A 104 6.91 17.57 11.04
N SER A 105 6.03 17.02 11.86
CA SER A 105 6.02 15.60 12.22
C SER A 105 4.59 15.07 12.12
N LEU A 106 4.34 14.27 11.09
CA LEU A 106 3.06 13.63 10.84
C LEU A 106 3.26 12.13 10.85
N SER A 107 2.37 11.42 11.55
CA SER A 107 2.34 9.97 11.52
C SER A 107 0.90 9.46 11.50
N LYS A 108 0.62 8.47 10.64
CA LYS A 108 -0.66 7.78 10.59
C LYS A 108 -0.44 6.28 10.51
N GLN A 109 -0.93 5.57 11.52
CA GLN A 109 -0.76 4.12 11.65
C GLN A 109 -1.75 3.38 10.75
N ILE A 110 -1.27 2.32 10.09
CA ILE A 110 -2.08 1.46 9.23
C ILE A 110 -1.62 0.00 9.33
N PRO A 111 -2.53 -0.97 9.57
CA PRO A 111 -2.19 -2.37 9.49
C PRO A 111 -2.01 -2.83 8.05
N VAL A 112 -1.09 -3.76 7.86
CA VAL A 112 -0.85 -4.50 6.62
C VAL A 112 -1.03 -5.99 6.90
N ARG A 113 -1.93 -6.65 6.16
CA ARG A 113 -2.20 -8.09 6.29
C ARG A 113 -1.60 -8.92 5.15
N PRO A 114 -1.34 -10.22 5.37
CA PRO A 114 -1.06 -11.15 4.28
C PRO A 114 -2.31 -11.43 3.41
N TYR A 115 -2.11 -12.19 2.33
CA TYR A 115 -3.19 -12.76 1.53
C TYR A 115 -4.07 -13.68 2.38
N ARG A 116 -5.39 -13.54 2.21
CA ARG A 116 -6.36 -14.52 2.73
C ARG A 116 -6.33 -15.78 1.85
N HIS A 117 -6.79 -16.90 2.41
CA HIS A 117 -6.82 -18.19 1.71
C HIS A 117 -7.57 -18.17 0.36
N ASN A 118 -8.51 -17.24 0.18
CA ASN A 118 -9.31 -17.09 -1.04
C ASN A 118 -8.72 -16.08 -2.04
N GLU A 119 -7.60 -15.43 -1.70
CA GLU A 119 -6.95 -14.43 -2.55
C GLU A 119 -5.72 -14.97 -3.29
N TYR A 120 -5.30 -16.20 -3.00
CA TYR A 120 -4.26 -16.88 -3.76
C TYR A 120 -4.78 -17.29 -5.14
N GLU A 121 -3.88 -17.26 -6.12
CA GLU A 121 -4.14 -17.74 -7.47
C GLU A 121 -4.58 -19.22 -7.45
N ARG A 122 -5.59 -19.53 -8.24
CA ARG A 122 -6.14 -20.89 -8.37
C ARG A 122 -5.96 -21.37 -9.80
N PHE A 123 -5.90 -22.69 -9.96
CA PHE A 123 -5.77 -23.32 -11.28
C PHE A 123 -4.48 -22.93 -12.00
N ILE A 124 -3.38 -22.91 -11.26
CA ILE A 124 -2.06 -22.59 -11.82
C ILE A 124 -1.67 -23.65 -12.88
N PRO A 125 -1.19 -23.25 -14.07
CA PRO A 125 -0.88 -24.18 -15.16
C PRO A 125 0.13 -25.27 -14.77
N THR A 126 1.09 -24.92 -13.91
CA THR A 126 2.10 -25.84 -13.39
C THR A 126 1.53 -26.95 -12.51
N ALA A 127 0.32 -26.77 -11.97
CA ALA A 127 -0.34 -27.78 -11.14
C ALA A 127 -1.28 -28.72 -11.93
N TYR A 128 -1.43 -28.54 -13.24
CA TYR A 128 -2.32 -29.36 -14.06
C TYR A 128 -2.04 -30.87 -14.00
N PRO A 129 -0.78 -31.35 -13.94
CA PRO A 129 -0.51 -32.77 -13.74
C PRO A 129 -1.14 -33.33 -12.46
N TYR A 130 -1.15 -32.56 -11.37
CA TYR A 130 -1.75 -33.00 -10.10
C TYR A 130 -3.28 -33.00 -10.16
N TYR A 131 -3.88 -31.97 -10.76
CA TYR A 131 -5.33 -31.95 -10.97
C TYR A 131 -5.79 -33.12 -11.84
N GLY A 132 -5.07 -33.41 -12.93
CA GLY A 132 -5.33 -34.54 -13.80
C GLY A 132 -5.17 -35.89 -13.09
N ALA A 133 -4.14 -36.05 -12.26
CA ALA A 133 -3.94 -37.26 -11.46
C ALA A 133 -5.13 -37.54 -10.53
N CYS A 134 -5.61 -36.53 -9.79
CA CYS A 134 -6.77 -36.68 -8.91
C CYS A 134 -8.01 -37.19 -9.67
N PHE A 135 -8.35 -36.56 -10.81
CA PHE A 135 -9.49 -36.99 -11.62
C PHE A 135 -9.29 -38.37 -12.24
N THR A 136 -8.06 -38.70 -12.66
CA THR A 136 -7.71 -40.01 -13.21
C THR A 136 -7.86 -41.11 -12.16
N THR A 137 -7.43 -40.88 -10.91
CA THR A 137 -7.61 -41.83 -9.81
C THR A 137 -9.08 -42.03 -9.46
N MET A 138 -9.89 -40.96 -9.43
CA MET A 138 -11.34 -41.06 -9.21
C MET A 138 -12.02 -41.88 -10.31
N ALA A 139 -11.70 -41.62 -11.58
CA ALA A 139 -12.24 -42.37 -12.71
C ALA A 139 -11.78 -43.84 -12.69
N GLY A 140 -10.50 -44.07 -12.41
CA GLY A 140 -9.93 -45.42 -12.29
C GLY A 140 -10.57 -46.24 -11.19
N PHE A 141 -10.79 -45.64 -10.01
CA PHE A 141 -11.50 -46.30 -8.90
C PHE A 141 -12.95 -46.61 -9.25
N PHE A 142 -13.64 -45.68 -9.93
CA PHE A 142 -15.02 -45.90 -10.39
C PHE A 142 -15.11 -47.07 -11.37
N VAL A 143 -14.25 -47.10 -12.39
CA VAL A 143 -14.18 -48.19 -13.38
C VAL A 143 -13.80 -49.50 -12.72
N PHE A 144 -12.78 -49.50 -11.86
CA PHE A 144 -12.36 -50.67 -11.10
C PHE A 144 -13.50 -51.25 -10.27
N SER A 145 -14.24 -50.41 -9.54
CA SER A 145 -15.36 -50.85 -8.71
C SER A 145 -16.44 -51.53 -9.54
N PHE A 146 -16.76 -50.96 -10.71
CA PHE A 146 -17.76 -51.53 -11.61
C PHE A 146 -17.30 -52.87 -12.19
N VAL A 147 -16.06 -52.94 -12.70
CA VAL A 147 -15.49 -54.18 -13.23
C VAL A 147 -15.45 -55.24 -12.14
N TYR A 148 -14.91 -54.92 -10.96
CA TYR A 148 -14.75 -55.86 -9.86
C TYR A 148 -16.09 -56.43 -9.39
N LEU A 149 -17.15 -55.62 -9.28
CA LEU A 149 -18.46 -56.07 -8.83
C LEU A 149 -19.17 -56.99 -9.83
N TYR A 150 -18.99 -56.75 -11.13
CA TYR A 150 -19.65 -57.50 -12.20
C TYR A 150 -18.74 -58.52 -12.91
N HIS A 151 -17.52 -58.72 -12.42
CA HIS A 151 -16.62 -59.76 -12.89
C HIS A 151 -17.12 -61.13 -12.39
N LYS A 152 -17.20 -62.10 -13.29
CA LYS A 152 -17.53 -63.49 -12.95
C LYS A 152 -16.33 -64.27 -12.41
#